data_AF-X0D033-F1
#
_entry.id   AF-X0D033-F1
#
_cell.length_a   1.000
_cell.length_b   1.000
_cell.length_c   1.000
_cell.angle_alpha   90.00
_cell.angle_beta   90.00
_cell.angle_gamma   90.00
#
_symmetry.space_group_name_H-M   'P 1'
#
loop_
_entity.id
_entity.type
_entity.pdbx_description
1 polymer ?
#
loop_
_entity_poly.entity_id
_entity_poly.type
_entity_poly.pdbx_seq_one_letter_code
_entity_poly.pdbx_strand_id
1 'polypeptide(L)'
;MDAEIVDWDEDIPHFDETHLRIRSECGLCCQTIHPDEWAIALLNHQMKMYEGRPEYCTKRFRFPRTPGAITDTDWFPLCNLVECRDFRWSPESVTLHADCYCLFLQTYREKPVLERLWVAAVWRTPWIVSSLKPSTQLDIVDNGLVSISLSTAEILGLPQLTTLPSEVLQLIRAYSRGGYIWTYPAIKAKAEEMARFDESMSKDDGMQHNLRIVKEWHRGQDTELDEDPPESGVFRFTLDSNGLLERLSDWPEYKSCRYRTHKYFFIDSAEAQRTWVYFKFGHARMILSPSWSRPFQFWDIPSPPTKGLEVLLRPRRTDATCNRTLDLRNITGITFFFYRGTLMGLHAHTLGAVTAVSTVKDTLSDYEPHLVWIHIPIPHGDHIMRFGLRTWRNEHEEPANHHTALLMTTKLAGDFSLGPSFDMEDQNFLFQGTPTVLVHNTPGKGGITLLGIAGDEPQETLPAPRFPVISLSPYELAYGGNAITVDISLKGTVRVDIFKDSSTGCFRGFLLEYENGSQRTAGQCRVGVDPVTVCHKPVSFCYRKVQGGDFDVHKYSELECCPETGDPHYDHASPDGAWTCSDFGVYAKVWCNDVTTELYTYTPRSQEFITIED
;
A
#
# COMPACT_ATOMS: atom_id res chain seq x y z
N MET A 1 -25.60 -31.41 -4.07
CA MET A 1 -24.20 -31.89 -4.15
C MET A 1 -23.76 -32.04 -2.71
N ASP A 2 -24.18 -33.15 -2.10
CA ASP A 2 -23.99 -33.43 -0.69
C ASP A 2 -22.68 -34.21 -0.55
N ALA A 3 -21.60 -33.47 -0.29
CA ALA A 3 -20.36 -34.08 0.14
C ALA A 3 -20.52 -34.43 1.62
N GLU A 4 -20.27 -35.71 1.97
CA GLU A 4 -20.30 -36.22 3.34
C GLU A 4 -19.51 -35.28 4.28
N ILE A 5 -20.25 -34.65 5.19
CA ILE A 5 -19.69 -33.91 6.32
C ILE A 5 -19.22 -34.97 7.30
N VAL A 6 -17.94 -34.93 7.68
CA VAL A 6 -17.38 -35.81 8.70
C VAL A 6 -17.97 -35.39 10.05
N ASP A 7 -18.88 -36.20 10.59
CA ASP A 7 -19.46 -36.03 11.92
C ASP A 7 -18.45 -36.49 12.99
N TRP A 8 -18.26 -35.70 14.05
CA TRP A 8 -17.32 -36.00 15.14
C TRP A 8 -18.08 -36.44 16.39
N ASP A 9 -17.78 -37.65 16.88
CA ASP A 9 -18.16 -38.17 18.19
C ASP A 9 -16.89 -38.37 19.03
N GLU A 10 -16.30 -37.31 19.62
CA GLU A 10 -15.34 -37.41 20.73
C GLU A 10 -15.45 -36.20 21.69
N ASP A 11 -15.09 -36.43 22.96
CA ASP A 11 -15.39 -35.61 24.13
C ASP A 11 -15.01 -34.12 24.06
N ILE A 12 -15.93 -33.30 24.57
CA ILE A 12 -15.99 -31.83 24.46
C ILE A 12 -14.99 -31.16 25.42
N PRO A 13 -14.10 -30.28 24.96
CA PRO A 13 -13.40 -29.37 25.84
C PRO A 13 -14.32 -28.19 26.25
N HIS A 14 -14.44 -27.95 27.56
CA HIS A 14 -15.26 -26.89 28.15
C HIS A 14 -14.78 -25.48 27.73
N PHE A 15 -15.48 -24.82 26.81
CA PHE A 15 -15.13 -23.48 26.30
C PHE A 15 -16.36 -22.55 26.18
N ASP A 16 -17.05 -22.26 27.28
CA ASP A 16 -18.34 -21.54 27.26
C ASP A 16 -18.26 -20.01 26.98
N GLU A 17 -17.09 -19.39 26.79
CA GLU A 17 -16.99 -17.91 26.71
C GLU A 17 -16.03 -17.33 25.63
N THR A 18 -15.44 -18.14 24.74
CA THR A 18 -14.43 -17.64 23.78
C THR A 18 -15.00 -17.46 22.37
N HIS A 19 -14.93 -16.23 21.83
CA HIS A 19 -15.28 -15.97 20.44
C HIS A 19 -14.21 -16.47 19.48
N LEU A 20 -14.67 -17.04 18.38
CA LEU A 20 -13.83 -17.67 17.37
C LEU A 20 -13.68 -16.74 16.17
N ARG A 21 -12.44 -16.35 15.86
CA ARG A 21 -12.19 -15.32 14.84
C ARG A 21 -12.46 -15.85 13.43
N ILE A 22 -13.44 -15.26 12.75
CA ILE A 22 -13.66 -15.47 11.31
C ILE A 22 -13.13 -14.27 10.53
N ARG A 23 -12.50 -14.55 9.38
CA ARG A 23 -11.87 -13.56 8.50
C ARG A 23 -12.70 -13.41 7.22
N SER A 24 -12.75 -12.20 6.69
CA SER A 24 -13.38 -11.90 5.40
C SER A 24 -12.50 -12.28 4.20
N GLU A 25 -11.48 -13.12 4.39
CA GLU A 25 -10.58 -13.59 3.35
C GLU A 25 -10.50 -15.11 3.43
N CYS A 26 -10.68 -15.77 2.29
CA CYS A 26 -10.61 -17.21 2.20
C CYS A 26 -9.16 -17.69 2.22
N GLY A 27 -8.78 -18.54 3.18
CA GLY A 27 -7.41 -19.06 3.30
C GLY A 27 -6.92 -19.88 2.10
N LEU A 28 -7.83 -20.44 1.28
CA LEU A 28 -7.45 -21.20 0.09
C LEU A 28 -7.26 -20.32 -1.15
N CYS A 29 -8.24 -19.49 -1.50
CA CYS A 29 -8.20 -18.69 -2.72
C CYS A 29 -7.70 -17.25 -2.52
N CYS A 30 -7.54 -16.81 -1.27
CA CYS A 30 -7.21 -15.42 -0.88
C CYS A 30 -8.18 -14.36 -1.41
N GLN A 31 -9.37 -14.75 -1.87
CA GLN A 31 -10.41 -13.81 -2.25
C GLN A 31 -11.21 -13.37 -1.02
N THR A 32 -11.77 -12.17 -1.10
CA THR A 32 -12.71 -11.68 -0.09
C THR A 32 -13.93 -12.58 -0.03
N ILE A 33 -14.36 -12.93 1.19
CA ILE A 33 -15.65 -13.58 1.46
C ILE A 33 -16.66 -12.45 1.65
N HIS A 34 -17.57 -12.30 0.70
CA HIS A 34 -18.59 -11.26 0.74
C HIS A 34 -19.72 -11.62 1.71
N PRO A 35 -20.46 -10.62 2.21
CA PRO A 35 -21.65 -10.86 3.01
C PRO A 35 -22.62 -11.83 2.35
N ASP A 36 -23.23 -12.67 3.18
CA ASP A 36 -24.11 -13.77 2.80
C ASP A 36 -23.49 -14.87 1.93
N GLU A 37 -22.20 -14.84 1.60
CA GLU A 37 -21.55 -16.01 1.00
C GLU A 37 -21.49 -17.16 2.00
N TRP A 38 -21.55 -18.40 1.49
CA TRP A 38 -21.38 -19.58 2.34
C TRP A 38 -19.91 -19.78 2.70
N ALA A 39 -19.64 -19.86 4.00
CA ALA A 39 -18.31 -20.04 4.54
C ALA A 39 -18.25 -21.22 5.52
N ILE A 40 -17.03 -21.71 5.74
CA ILE A 40 -16.66 -22.72 6.73
C ILE A 40 -15.42 -22.19 7.47
N ALA A 41 -15.29 -22.49 8.75
CA ALA A 41 -14.06 -22.22 9.50
C ALA A 41 -13.41 -23.53 9.97
N LEU A 42 -12.09 -23.58 9.85
CA LEU A 42 -11.25 -24.65 10.40
C LEU A 42 -10.48 -24.11 11.60
N LEU A 43 -10.23 -24.99 12.57
CA LEU A 43 -9.68 -24.65 13.87
C LEU A 43 -8.64 -25.65 14.34
N ASN A 44 -7.59 -25.13 14.98
CA ASN A 44 -6.57 -25.94 15.65
C ASN A 44 -6.65 -25.74 17.18
N HIS A 45 -6.30 -26.74 17.98
CA HIS A 45 -6.35 -26.65 19.44
C HIS A 45 -5.41 -25.58 19.98
N GLN A 46 -5.85 -24.86 21.03
CA GLN A 46 -5.02 -23.86 21.72
C GLN A 46 -3.67 -24.43 22.21
N MET A 47 -3.63 -25.71 22.62
CA MET A 47 -2.43 -26.34 23.18
C MET A 47 -1.57 -27.10 22.16
N LYS A 48 -2.07 -27.29 20.92
CA LYS A 48 -1.38 -28.04 19.85
C LYS A 48 -1.23 -27.20 18.59
N MET A 49 -0.93 -25.91 18.76
CA MET A 49 -0.78 -24.94 17.65
C MET A 49 0.22 -25.40 16.56
N TYR A 50 1.09 -26.36 16.86
CA TYR A 50 2.18 -26.83 16.02
C TYR A 50 1.89 -28.13 15.26
N GLU A 51 0.90 -28.94 15.66
CA GLU A 51 0.71 -30.29 15.09
C GLU A 51 0.14 -30.28 13.65
N GLY A 52 -0.26 -29.12 13.13
CA GLY A 52 -0.64 -28.94 11.72
C GLY A 52 -1.94 -29.63 11.30
N ARG A 53 -2.68 -30.22 12.25
CA ARG A 53 -3.96 -30.88 12.03
C ARG A 53 -5.10 -30.04 12.65
N PRO A 54 -6.14 -29.68 11.89
CA PRO A 54 -7.30 -29.03 12.47
C PRO A 54 -8.09 -30.06 13.26
N GLU A 55 -8.53 -29.69 14.47
CA GLU A 55 -9.34 -30.54 15.34
C GLU A 55 -10.84 -30.32 15.12
N TYR A 56 -11.23 -29.16 14.57
CA TYR A 56 -12.63 -28.85 14.33
C TYR A 56 -12.87 -28.15 13.00
N CYS A 57 -14.00 -28.47 12.39
CA CYS A 57 -14.53 -27.87 11.17
C CYS A 57 -15.97 -27.44 11.44
N THR A 58 -16.29 -26.16 11.27
CA THR A 58 -17.66 -25.69 11.50
C THR A 58 -18.62 -26.23 10.43
N LYS A 59 -19.90 -26.27 10.75
CA LYS A 59 -20.99 -26.26 9.78
C LYS A 59 -20.89 -25.02 8.90
N ARG A 60 -21.51 -25.11 7.73
CA ARG A 60 -21.61 -23.98 6.80
C ARG A 60 -22.42 -22.86 7.45
N PHE A 61 -21.91 -21.64 7.37
CA PHE A 61 -22.59 -20.44 7.85
C PHE A 61 -22.59 -19.35 6.77
N ARG A 62 -23.49 -18.40 6.90
CA ARG A 62 -23.54 -17.21 6.03
C ARG A 62 -22.59 -16.15 6.59
N PHE A 63 -21.69 -15.63 5.77
CA PHE A 63 -20.75 -14.61 6.21
C PHE A 63 -21.52 -13.32 6.59
N PRO A 64 -21.22 -12.70 7.75
CA PRO A 64 -22.09 -11.66 8.30
C PRO A 64 -21.97 -10.34 7.52
N ARG A 65 -23.10 -9.64 7.35
CA ARG A 65 -23.18 -8.32 6.70
C ARG A 65 -22.51 -7.21 7.50
N THR A 66 -22.61 -7.29 8.81
CA THR A 66 -22.07 -6.29 9.73
C THR A 66 -21.04 -6.95 10.65
N PRO A 67 -19.95 -6.26 11.01
CA PRO A 67 -19.04 -6.74 12.04
C PRO A 67 -19.79 -7.07 13.34
N GLY A 68 -19.57 -8.27 13.88
CA GLY A 68 -20.25 -8.75 15.08
C GLY A 68 -20.00 -10.23 15.35
N ALA A 69 -20.57 -10.70 16.46
CA ALA A 69 -20.62 -12.12 16.79
C ALA A 69 -21.86 -12.76 16.15
N ILE A 70 -21.68 -13.97 15.65
CA ILE A 70 -22.71 -14.88 15.19
C ILE A 70 -22.85 -15.92 16.31
N THR A 71 -23.95 -15.85 17.04
CA THR A 71 -24.21 -16.70 18.21
C THR A 71 -25.03 -17.95 17.87
N ASP A 72 -25.68 -17.96 16.70
CA ASP A 72 -26.56 -19.05 16.24
C ASP A 72 -25.82 -20.10 15.38
N THR A 73 -24.51 -20.28 15.60
CA THR A 73 -23.67 -21.19 14.83
C THR A 73 -22.95 -22.16 15.75
N ASP A 74 -23.06 -23.47 15.48
CA ASP A 74 -22.23 -24.55 16.05
C ASP A 74 -21.89 -24.43 17.56
N TRP A 75 -20.82 -25.08 18.02
CA TRP A 75 -20.41 -25.07 19.42
C TRP A 75 -19.70 -23.77 19.86
N PHE A 76 -19.37 -22.87 18.93
CA PHE A 76 -18.59 -21.66 19.19
C PHE A 76 -19.21 -20.42 18.55
N PRO A 77 -19.34 -19.28 19.26
CA PRO A 77 -19.74 -18.03 18.65
C PRO A 77 -18.64 -17.55 17.68
N LEU A 78 -18.99 -17.38 16.40
CA LEU A 78 -18.07 -16.89 15.38
C LEU A 78 -18.06 -15.36 15.41
N CYS A 79 -16.93 -14.70 15.29
CA CYS A 79 -16.87 -13.23 15.33
C CYS A 79 -15.89 -12.67 14.30
N ASN A 80 -16.31 -11.64 13.57
CA ASN A 80 -15.47 -10.91 12.60
C ASN A 80 -15.09 -9.50 13.10
N LEU A 81 -15.35 -9.17 14.36
CA LEU A 81 -15.00 -7.87 14.94
C LEU A 81 -13.50 -7.77 15.20
N VAL A 82 -12.79 -6.88 14.47
CA VAL A 82 -11.32 -6.76 14.49
C VAL A 82 -10.72 -6.59 15.90
N GLU A 83 -11.42 -5.91 16.81
CA GLU A 83 -10.97 -5.61 18.17
C GLU A 83 -11.76 -6.36 19.26
N CYS A 84 -12.28 -7.55 18.95
CA CYS A 84 -12.94 -8.38 19.96
C CYS A 84 -11.96 -8.80 21.07
N ARG A 85 -12.25 -8.43 22.33
CA ARG A 85 -11.39 -8.74 23.48
C ARG A 85 -11.32 -10.25 23.77
N ASP A 86 -12.37 -10.98 23.40
CA ASP A 86 -12.52 -12.41 23.63
C ASP A 86 -11.64 -13.25 22.68
N PHE A 87 -11.03 -12.62 21.67
CA PHE A 87 -10.04 -13.28 20.81
C PHE A 87 -8.71 -13.59 21.48
N ARG A 88 -8.40 -12.97 22.63
CA ARG A 88 -7.10 -13.21 23.32
C ARG A 88 -6.83 -14.69 23.59
N TRP A 89 -7.90 -15.47 23.73
CA TRP A 89 -7.86 -16.90 23.95
C TRP A 89 -8.44 -17.67 22.76
N SER A 90 -8.74 -17.06 21.61
CA SER A 90 -9.22 -17.85 20.47
C SER A 90 -8.10 -18.79 19.99
N PRO A 91 -8.39 -20.09 19.74
CA PRO A 91 -7.51 -20.92 18.94
C PRO A 91 -7.23 -20.31 17.56
N GLU A 92 -6.14 -20.75 16.93
CA GLU A 92 -5.88 -20.39 15.54
C GLU A 92 -7.00 -20.93 14.64
N SER A 93 -7.46 -20.08 13.74
CA SER A 93 -8.57 -20.38 12.84
C SER A 93 -8.36 -19.76 11.46
N VAL A 94 -8.94 -20.42 10.47
CA VAL A 94 -8.97 -19.95 9.08
C VAL A 94 -10.39 -20.06 8.54
N THR A 95 -10.81 -19.04 7.80
CA THR A 95 -12.13 -19.02 7.14
C THR A 95 -11.94 -19.35 5.66
N LEU A 96 -12.83 -20.16 5.12
CA LEU A 96 -12.82 -20.63 3.73
C LEU A 96 -14.21 -20.38 3.12
N HIS A 97 -14.26 -20.08 1.83
CA HIS A 97 -15.50 -20.28 1.07
C HIS A 97 -15.89 -21.75 1.11
N ALA A 98 -17.17 -22.04 1.29
CA ALA A 98 -17.68 -23.42 1.31
C ALA A 98 -17.39 -24.16 -0.01
N ASP A 99 -17.46 -23.45 -1.15
CA ASP A 99 -17.16 -24.02 -2.46
C ASP A 99 -15.67 -24.38 -2.60
N CYS A 100 -14.78 -23.51 -2.10
CA CYS A 100 -13.34 -23.74 -2.11
C CYS A 100 -12.95 -24.96 -1.27
N TYR A 101 -13.59 -25.10 -0.11
CA TYR A 101 -13.46 -26.28 0.75
C TYR A 101 -13.88 -27.55 0.00
N CYS A 102 -15.10 -27.56 -0.58
CA CYS A 102 -15.60 -28.73 -1.30
C CYS A 102 -14.74 -29.10 -2.50
N LEU A 103 -14.27 -28.11 -3.26
CA LEU A 103 -13.40 -28.34 -4.41
C LEU A 103 -12.07 -29.00 -4.01
N PHE A 104 -11.46 -28.54 -2.91
CA PHE A 104 -10.23 -29.13 -2.40
C PHE A 104 -10.44 -30.61 -2.06
N LEU A 105 -11.52 -30.94 -1.33
CA LEU A 105 -11.86 -32.33 -0.97
C LEU A 105 -12.17 -33.22 -2.19
N GLN A 106 -12.79 -32.66 -3.23
CA GLN A 106 -13.09 -33.42 -4.46
C GLN A 106 -11.82 -33.80 -5.22
N THR A 107 -10.82 -32.91 -5.18
CA THR A 107 -9.54 -33.05 -5.89
C THR A 107 -8.58 -33.94 -5.12
N TYR A 108 -8.50 -33.78 -3.80
CA TYR A 108 -7.61 -34.55 -2.93
C TYR A 108 -8.40 -35.62 -2.16
N ARG A 109 -8.23 -36.89 -2.53
CA ARG A 109 -9.04 -38.03 -2.02
C ARG A 109 -8.34 -38.91 -0.98
N GLU A 110 -7.06 -38.67 -0.72
CA GLU A 110 -6.25 -39.51 0.17
C GLU A 110 -6.32 -39.01 1.62
N LYS A 111 -6.32 -39.90 2.62
CA LYS A 111 -6.29 -39.47 4.05
C LYS A 111 -4.84 -39.28 4.52
N PRO A 112 -4.51 -38.26 5.35
CA PRO A 112 -5.42 -37.33 6.06
C PRO A 112 -5.69 -36.00 5.31
N VAL A 113 -6.90 -35.86 4.76
CA VAL A 113 -7.29 -34.69 3.94
C VAL A 113 -7.28 -33.36 4.70
N LEU A 114 -7.76 -33.36 5.95
CA LEU A 114 -7.94 -32.14 6.74
C LEU A 114 -6.60 -31.48 7.12
N GLU A 115 -5.58 -32.29 7.34
CA GLU A 115 -4.23 -31.83 7.69
C GLU A 115 -3.57 -31.11 6.52
N ARG A 116 -3.66 -31.69 5.32
CA ARG A 116 -3.18 -31.04 4.09
C ARG A 116 -3.98 -29.80 3.74
N LEU A 117 -5.29 -29.83 3.95
CA LEU A 117 -6.14 -28.65 3.79
C LEU A 117 -5.72 -27.52 4.74
N TRP A 118 -5.40 -27.85 5.99
CA TRP A 118 -4.90 -26.87 6.96
C TRP A 118 -3.55 -26.29 6.54
N VAL A 119 -2.59 -27.12 6.16
CA VAL A 119 -1.29 -26.63 5.65
C VAL A 119 -1.50 -25.75 4.42
N ALA A 120 -2.32 -26.18 3.45
CA ALA A 120 -2.61 -25.41 2.24
C ALA A 120 -3.27 -24.05 2.51
N ALA A 121 -4.15 -23.96 3.51
CA ALA A 121 -4.90 -22.75 3.82
C ALA A 121 -4.15 -21.81 4.79
N VAL A 122 -3.43 -22.36 5.77
CA VAL A 122 -2.86 -21.60 6.90
C VAL A 122 -1.39 -21.28 6.69
N TRP A 123 -0.59 -22.23 6.15
CA TRP A 123 0.87 -22.06 6.03
C TRP A 123 1.29 -21.19 4.84
N ARG A 124 0.31 -20.57 4.17
CA ARG A 124 0.54 -19.41 3.30
C ARG A 124 1.06 -18.21 4.11
N THR A 125 0.62 -18.09 5.37
CA THR A 125 1.25 -17.21 6.34
C THR A 125 2.34 -18.00 7.05
N PRO A 126 3.62 -17.64 6.90
CA PRO A 126 4.72 -18.47 7.35
C PRO A 126 4.95 -18.35 8.86
N TRP A 127 4.08 -17.69 9.64
CA TRP A 127 4.15 -17.68 11.10
C TRP A 127 2.77 -17.97 11.72
N ILE A 128 2.77 -18.28 13.01
CA ILE A 128 1.53 -18.42 13.78
C ILE A 128 0.97 -17.01 14.03
N VAL A 129 -0.23 -16.76 13.52
CA VAL A 129 -0.91 -15.49 13.74
C VAL A 129 -1.66 -15.62 15.05
N SER A 130 -1.08 -15.10 16.15
CA SER A 130 -1.87 -14.88 17.36
C SER A 130 -3.08 -14.02 17.00
N SER A 131 -4.23 -14.38 17.55
CA SER A 131 -5.57 -13.84 17.32
C SER A 131 -5.67 -12.31 17.41
N LEU A 132 -4.66 -11.65 18.01
CA LEU A 132 -4.53 -10.21 18.19
C LEU A 132 -3.91 -9.45 17.01
N LYS A 133 -3.21 -10.12 16.07
CA LYS A 133 -2.54 -9.43 14.96
C LYS A 133 -3.38 -9.51 13.68
N PRO A 134 -3.60 -8.39 12.97
CA PRO A 134 -4.23 -8.42 11.65
C PRO A 134 -3.40 -9.28 10.69
N SER A 135 -4.07 -10.11 9.90
CA SER A 135 -3.44 -10.71 8.73
C SER A 135 -3.03 -9.57 7.82
N THR A 136 -1.75 -9.48 7.48
CA THR A 136 -1.33 -8.62 6.39
C THR A 136 -1.88 -9.23 5.11
N GLN A 137 -2.62 -8.45 4.33
CA GLN A 137 -2.87 -8.81 2.93
C GLN A 137 -1.52 -8.78 2.23
N LEU A 138 -0.88 -9.94 2.17
CA LEU A 138 0.22 -10.17 1.27
C LEU A 138 -0.45 -10.36 -0.09
N ASP A 139 -0.67 -9.26 -0.83
CA ASP A 139 -1.14 -9.26 -2.22
C ASP A 139 -0.08 -9.94 -3.12
N ILE A 140 0.19 -11.21 -2.87
CA ILE A 140 1.07 -12.07 -3.66
C ILE A 140 0.21 -12.50 -4.83
N VAL A 141 0.33 -11.76 -5.93
CA VAL A 141 -0.30 -12.15 -7.19
C VAL A 141 0.42 -13.40 -7.69
N ASP A 142 -0.24 -14.55 -7.57
CA ASP A 142 0.25 -15.79 -8.17
C ASP A 142 0.07 -15.72 -9.69
N ASN A 143 1.07 -15.17 -10.38
CA ASN A 143 1.11 -15.11 -11.84
C ASN A 143 1.52 -16.47 -12.46
N GLY A 144 1.79 -17.50 -11.66
CA GLY A 144 2.38 -18.77 -12.10
C GLY A 144 1.50 -19.60 -13.02
N LEU A 145 0.20 -19.32 -13.11
CA LEU A 145 -0.73 -20.08 -13.95
C LEU A 145 -1.64 -19.13 -14.72
N VAL A 146 -1.27 -18.85 -15.98
CA VAL A 146 -2.24 -18.44 -17.00
C VAL A 146 -2.35 -19.55 -18.04
N SER A 147 -2.54 -20.76 -17.55
CA SER A 147 -2.97 -21.91 -18.36
C SER A 147 -4.17 -22.54 -17.67
N ILE A 148 -5.31 -22.55 -18.37
CA ILE A 148 -6.50 -23.26 -17.91
C ILE A 148 -6.44 -24.66 -18.51
N SER A 149 -6.42 -25.70 -17.66
CA SER A 149 -6.44 -27.08 -18.15
C SER A 149 -7.77 -27.39 -18.84
N LEU A 150 -7.79 -28.31 -19.81
CA LEU A 150 -9.02 -28.75 -20.48
C LEU A 150 -10.07 -29.22 -19.47
N SER A 151 -9.66 -30.04 -18.51
CA SER A 151 -10.56 -30.51 -17.45
C SER A 151 -11.19 -29.37 -16.63
N THR A 152 -10.44 -28.29 -16.38
CA THR A 152 -10.95 -27.12 -15.68
C THR A 152 -11.91 -26.32 -16.56
N ALA A 153 -11.56 -26.12 -17.82
CA ALA A 153 -12.37 -25.40 -18.79
C ALA A 153 -13.73 -26.11 -19.04
N GLU A 154 -13.72 -27.45 -19.07
CA GLU A 154 -14.93 -28.28 -19.19
C GLU A 154 -15.86 -28.13 -17.98
N ILE A 155 -15.31 -28.18 -16.76
CA ILE A 155 -16.09 -28.01 -15.51
C ILE A 155 -16.73 -26.61 -15.46
N LEU A 156 -16.03 -25.60 -15.96
CA LEU A 156 -16.53 -24.22 -16.04
C LEU A 156 -17.51 -24.00 -17.21
N GLY A 157 -17.72 -25.01 -18.08
CA GLY A 157 -18.57 -24.88 -19.27
C GLY A 157 -17.99 -23.99 -20.36
N LEU A 158 -16.68 -23.73 -20.34
CA LEU A 158 -15.98 -22.78 -21.22
C LEU A 158 -14.75 -23.42 -21.88
N PRO A 159 -14.91 -24.49 -22.68
CA PRO A 159 -13.79 -25.23 -23.28
C PRO A 159 -12.92 -24.35 -24.19
N GLN A 160 -13.47 -23.29 -24.79
CA GLN A 160 -12.72 -22.41 -25.70
C GLN A 160 -11.59 -21.64 -24.99
N LEU A 161 -11.63 -21.51 -23.66
CA LEU A 161 -10.57 -20.84 -22.90
C LEU A 161 -9.19 -21.49 -23.10
N THR A 162 -9.17 -22.81 -23.33
CA THR A 162 -7.93 -23.55 -23.59
C THR A 162 -7.28 -23.21 -24.93
N THR A 163 -8.02 -22.58 -25.84
CA THR A 163 -7.55 -22.21 -27.17
C THR A 163 -7.00 -20.78 -27.24
N LEU A 164 -7.18 -20.01 -26.16
CA LEU A 164 -6.76 -18.61 -26.10
C LEU A 164 -5.24 -18.50 -25.85
N PRO A 165 -4.55 -17.56 -26.52
CA PRO A 165 -3.17 -17.22 -26.17
C PRO A 165 -3.05 -16.76 -24.72
N SER A 166 -1.89 -17.01 -24.11
CA SER A 166 -1.59 -16.63 -22.72
C SER A 166 -1.79 -15.14 -22.44
N GLU A 167 -1.51 -14.28 -23.42
CA GLU A 167 -1.65 -12.84 -23.36
C GLU A 167 -3.11 -12.42 -23.23
N VAL A 168 -4.01 -13.11 -23.96
CA VAL A 168 -5.45 -12.87 -23.90
C VAL A 168 -6.00 -13.36 -22.56
N LEU A 169 -5.57 -14.54 -22.11
CA LEU A 169 -5.96 -15.05 -20.79
C LEU A 169 -5.46 -14.13 -19.66
N GLN A 170 -4.28 -13.52 -19.79
CA GLN A 170 -3.76 -12.52 -18.85
C GLN A 170 -4.65 -11.27 -18.81
N LEU A 171 -5.10 -10.79 -19.97
CA LEU A 171 -6.04 -9.67 -20.05
C LEU A 171 -7.37 -10.03 -19.40
N ILE A 172 -7.97 -11.17 -19.76
CA ILE A 172 -9.23 -11.62 -19.15
C ILE A 172 -9.06 -11.73 -17.63
N ARG A 173 -7.93 -12.30 -17.17
CA ARG A 173 -7.61 -12.40 -15.75
C ARG A 173 -7.50 -11.03 -15.10
N ALA A 174 -6.88 -10.06 -15.74
CA ALA A 174 -6.78 -8.70 -15.22
C ALA A 174 -8.18 -8.05 -15.02
N TYR A 175 -9.13 -8.31 -15.91
CA TYR A 175 -10.51 -7.82 -15.79
C TYR A 175 -11.41 -8.64 -14.87
N SER A 176 -11.05 -9.89 -14.58
CA SER A 176 -11.90 -10.84 -13.85
C SER A 176 -11.19 -11.53 -12.69
N ARG A 177 -10.20 -10.88 -12.05
CA ARG A 177 -9.29 -11.48 -11.06
C ARG A 177 -9.97 -12.32 -9.97
N GLY A 178 -11.17 -11.93 -9.51
CA GLY A 178 -11.94 -12.63 -8.47
C GLY A 178 -12.90 -13.71 -8.97
N GLY A 179 -12.97 -13.96 -10.28
CA GLY A 179 -13.93 -14.91 -10.86
C GLY A 179 -13.57 -16.38 -10.59
N TYR A 180 -14.59 -17.25 -10.51
CA TYR A 180 -14.46 -18.70 -10.35
C TYR A 180 -13.57 -19.37 -11.41
N ILE A 181 -13.50 -18.79 -12.61
CA ILE A 181 -12.62 -19.20 -13.71
C ILE A 181 -11.12 -19.23 -13.33
N TRP A 182 -10.70 -18.44 -12.34
CA TRP A 182 -9.32 -18.42 -11.84
C TRP A 182 -9.20 -19.14 -10.50
N THR A 183 -10.19 -18.97 -9.61
CA THR A 183 -10.21 -19.57 -8.28
C THR A 183 -10.20 -21.10 -8.35
N TYR A 184 -10.97 -21.69 -9.26
CA TYR A 184 -11.09 -23.13 -9.41
C TYR A 184 -9.76 -23.81 -9.80
N PRO A 185 -9.09 -23.41 -10.91
CA PRO A 185 -7.78 -23.97 -11.24
C PRO A 185 -6.73 -23.73 -10.17
N ALA A 186 -6.74 -22.59 -9.46
CA ALA A 186 -5.79 -22.31 -8.39
C ALA A 186 -5.94 -23.29 -7.21
N ILE A 187 -7.18 -23.56 -6.78
CA ILE A 187 -7.44 -24.53 -5.70
C ILE A 187 -7.12 -25.95 -6.14
N LYS A 188 -7.46 -26.30 -7.39
CA LYS A 188 -7.11 -27.59 -7.97
C LYS A 188 -5.59 -27.79 -7.99
N ALA A 189 -4.84 -26.81 -8.48
CA ALA A 189 -3.38 -26.84 -8.50
C ALA A 189 -2.80 -26.94 -7.07
N LYS A 190 -3.39 -26.26 -6.09
CA LYS A 190 -2.98 -26.36 -4.68
C LYS A 190 -3.25 -27.76 -4.11
N ALA A 191 -4.39 -28.36 -4.40
CA ALA A 191 -4.71 -29.73 -3.99
C ALA A 191 -3.79 -30.76 -4.65
N GLU A 192 -3.46 -30.58 -5.94
CA GLU A 192 -2.50 -31.42 -6.67
C GLU A 192 -1.06 -31.22 -6.16
N GLU A 193 -0.66 -30.00 -5.80
CA GLU A 193 0.60 -29.72 -5.10
C GLU A 193 0.65 -30.47 -3.77
N MET A 194 -0.42 -30.39 -2.97
CA MET A 194 -0.51 -31.12 -1.71
C MET A 194 -0.45 -32.64 -1.92
N ALA A 195 -0.98 -33.16 -3.03
CA ALA A 195 -0.92 -34.58 -3.35
C ALA A 195 0.49 -35.06 -3.75
N ARG A 196 1.29 -34.18 -4.37
CA ARG A 196 2.65 -34.53 -4.81
C ARG A 196 3.64 -34.72 -3.67
N PHE A 197 3.39 -34.11 -2.51
CA PHE A 197 4.30 -34.21 -1.36
C PHE A 197 3.89 -35.37 -0.45
N ASP A 198 4.46 -36.54 -0.67
CA ASP A 198 4.33 -37.66 0.28
C ASP A 198 5.25 -37.43 1.50
N GLU A 199 4.83 -37.89 2.68
CA GLU A 199 5.62 -37.81 3.93
C GLU A 199 7.00 -38.49 3.76
N SER A 200 7.09 -39.44 2.83
CA SER A 200 8.32 -40.16 2.48
C SER A 200 9.33 -39.35 1.65
N MET A 201 8.95 -38.19 1.11
CA MET A 201 9.77 -37.44 0.14
C MET A 201 10.75 -36.44 0.74
N SER A 202 10.55 -36.02 1.99
CA SER A 202 11.48 -35.13 2.70
C SER A 202 11.83 -35.71 4.07
N LYS A 203 13.11 -35.65 4.43
CA LYS A 203 13.59 -36.11 5.74
C LYS A 203 13.16 -35.18 6.88
N ASP A 204 12.78 -33.96 6.53
CA ASP A 204 12.39 -32.93 7.49
C ASP A 204 10.88 -32.90 7.73
N ASP A 205 10.11 -33.77 7.08
CA ASP A 205 8.66 -33.80 7.27
C ASP A 205 8.30 -34.10 8.74
N GLY A 206 7.54 -33.20 9.36
CA GLY A 206 7.22 -33.26 10.78
C GLY A 206 8.36 -32.87 11.71
N MET A 207 9.49 -32.37 11.20
CA MET A 207 10.64 -31.93 11.99
C MET A 207 10.61 -30.44 12.29
N GLN A 208 11.30 -30.07 13.37
CA GLN A 208 11.47 -28.69 13.81
C GLN A 208 12.96 -28.38 13.96
N HIS A 209 13.41 -27.31 13.32
CA HIS A 209 14.80 -26.84 13.41
C HIS A 209 14.84 -25.43 14.00
N ASN A 210 15.87 -25.15 14.79
CA ASN A 210 16.13 -23.78 15.21
C ASN A 210 16.58 -22.97 13.99
N LEU A 211 16.04 -21.76 13.80
CA LEU A 211 16.34 -20.97 12.61
C LEU A 211 17.84 -20.70 12.46
N ARG A 212 18.60 -20.57 13.56
CA ARG A 212 20.04 -20.33 13.55
C ARG A 212 20.83 -21.35 12.71
N ILE A 213 20.46 -22.63 12.79
CA ILE A 213 21.19 -23.71 12.11
C ILE A 213 20.72 -23.92 10.67
N VAL A 214 19.63 -23.29 10.24
CA VAL A 214 19.15 -23.38 8.86
C VAL A 214 20.03 -22.51 7.97
N LYS A 215 20.58 -23.08 6.91
CA LYS A 215 21.36 -22.35 5.91
C LYS A 215 20.50 -21.96 4.72
N GLU A 216 19.78 -22.91 4.15
CA GLU A 216 18.94 -22.70 2.97
C GLU A 216 17.81 -23.74 2.92
N TRP A 217 16.64 -23.34 2.43
CA TRP A 217 15.50 -24.23 2.21
C TRP A 217 14.60 -23.69 1.10
N HIS A 218 14.12 -24.60 0.26
CA HIS A 218 13.12 -24.33 -0.78
C HIS A 218 11.89 -25.21 -0.57
N ARG A 219 10.69 -24.71 -0.92
CA ARG A 219 9.46 -25.49 -0.84
C ARG A 219 9.60 -26.83 -1.54
N GLY A 220 9.29 -27.90 -0.80
CA GLY A 220 9.35 -29.26 -1.30
C GLY A 220 10.73 -29.92 -1.32
N GLN A 221 11.77 -29.24 -0.81
CA GLN A 221 13.13 -29.78 -0.69
C GLN A 221 13.51 -30.00 0.78
N ASP A 222 14.55 -30.81 0.99
CA ASP A 222 15.21 -30.95 2.28
C ASP A 222 15.96 -29.66 2.63
N THR A 223 16.00 -29.36 3.93
CA THR A 223 16.65 -28.20 4.53
C THR A 223 18.15 -28.41 4.58
N GLU A 224 18.92 -27.45 4.07
CA GLU A 224 20.36 -27.44 4.30
C GLU A 224 20.64 -26.86 5.69
N LEU A 225 21.28 -27.67 6.54
CA LEU A 225 21.66 -27.31 7.90
C LEU A 225 23.16 -27.02 7.99
N ASP A 226 23.52 -26.11 8.88
CA ASP A 226 24.90 -25.79 9.24
C ASP A 226 25.12 -26.09 10.72
N GLU A 227 26.02 -27.04 11.01
CA GLU A 227 26.33 -27.49 12.37
C GLU A 227 27.11 -26.43 13.16
N ASP A 228 27.89 -25.58 12.49
CA ASP A 228 28.69 -24.51 13.09
C ASP A 228 28.35 -23.15 12.45
N PRO A 229 27.13 -22.64 12.65
CA PRO A 229 26.68 -21.45 11.97
C PRO A 229 27.39 -20.21 12.53
N PRO A 230 27.69 -19.22 11.67
CA PRO A 230 28.36 -17.98 12.10
C PRO A 230 27.55 -17.23 13.18
N GLU A 231 28.25 -16.49 14.04
CA GLU A 231 27.61 -15.72 15.12
C GLU A 231 26.73 -14.57 14.59
N SER A 232 27.02 -14.09 13.38
CA SER A 232 26.30 -13.02 12.71
C SER A 232 25.78 -13.46 11.34
N GLY A 233 24.69 -12.82 10.92
CA GLY A 233 23.97 -13.12 9.69
C GLY A 233 22.54 -12.58 9.73
N VAL A 234 21.93 -12.54 8.56
CA VAL A 234 20.56 -12.09 8.35
C VAL A 234 19.81 -13.18 7.60
N PHE A 235 18.63 -13.56 8.10
CA PHE A 235 17.78 -14.54 7.45
C PHE A 235 16.77 -13.84 6.57
N ARG A 236 16.67 -14.26 5.31
CA ARG A 236 15.69 -13.75 4.35
C ARG A 236 14.68 -14.83 4.04
N PHE A 237 13.41 -14.49 4.23
CA PHE A 237 12.28 -15.30 3.81
C PHE A 237 11.67 -14.67 2.57
N THR A 238 11.54 -15.45 1.51
CA THR A 238 10.83 -15.08 0.29
C THR A 238 9.45 -15.74 0.30
N LEU A 239 8.43 -14.90 0.34
CA LEU A 239 7.03 -15.30 0.35
C LEU A 239 6.49 -15.21 -1.09
N ASP A 240 6.40 -16.37 -1.73
CA ASP A 240 5.91 -16.57 -3.09
C ASP A 240 5.38 -18.01 -3.28
N SER A 241 5.13 -18.40 -4.54
CA SER A 241 4.74 -19.77 -4.88
C SER A 241 5.82 -20.81 -4.52
N ASN A 242 7.10 -20.43 -4.54
CA ASN A 242 8.21 -21.36 -4.36
C ASN A 242 8.74 -21.45 -2.92
N GLY A 243 8.36 -20.52 -2.03
CA GLY A 243 8.74 -20.46 -0.62
C GLY A 243 10.24 -20.69 -0.37
N LEU A 244 11.03 -19.64 -0.22
CA LEU A 244 12.47 -19.74 0.04
C LEU A 244 12.83 -19.17 1.41
N LEU A 245 13.70 -19.87 2.13
CA LEU A 245 14.37 -19.41 3.35
C LEU A 245 15.88 -19.55 3.16
N GLU A 246 16.62 -18.46 3.34
CA GLU A 246 18.09 -18.48 3.22
C GLU A 246 18.76 -17.62 4.31
N ARG A 247 19.99 -18.00 4.66
CA ARG A 247 20.87 -17.25 5.55
C ARG A 247 21.92 -16.48 4.75
N LEU A 248 21.92 -15.16 4.93
CA LEU A 248 22.87 -14.23 4.35
C LEU A 248 23.97 -13.88 5.35
N SER A 249 25.20 -13.68 4.88
CA SER A 249 26.32 -13.27 5.72
C SER A 249 26.16 -11.85 6.31
N ASP A 250 25.50 -10.95 5.58
CA ASP A 250 25.19 -9.58 6.01
C ASP A 250 23.92 -9.08 5.30
N TRP A 251 23.44 -7.90 5.68
CA TRP A 251 22.35 -7.22 4.99
C TRP A 251 22.68 -7.01 3.50
N PRO A 252 21.78 -7.43 2.60
CA PRO A 252 22.00 -7.27 1.17
C PRO A 252 22.11 -5.80 0.78
N GLU A 253 23.02 -5.50 -0.15
CA GLU A 253 23.16 -4.15 -0.70
C GLU A 253 21.89 -3.74 -1.46
N TYR A 254 21.43 -2.52 -1.22
CA TYR A 254 20.20 -2.00 -1.81
C TYR A 254 20.25 -2.01 -3.34
N LYS A 255 19.25 -2.68 -3.94
CA LYS A 255 18.97 -2.66 -5.37
C LYS A 255 17.52 -2.26 -5.59
N SER A 256 17.31 -1.27 -6.44
CA SER A 256 15.97 -0.85 -6.86
C SER A 256 15.40 -1.89 -7.83
N CYS A 257 14.79 -2.93 -7.26
CA CYS A 257 14.13 -3.99 -8.01
C CYS A 257 12.89 -4.45 -7.23
N ARG A 258 11.75 -3.86 -7.58
CA ARG A 258 10.46 -4.19 -6.96
C ARG A 258 9.87 -5.45 -7.57
N TYR A 259 9.49 -6.38 -6.71
CA TYR A 259 8.79 -7.59 -7.09
C TYR A 259 7.31 -7.47 -6.70
N ARG A 260 6.43 -7.63 -7.68
CA ARG A 260 4.97 -7.64 -7.44
C ARG A 260 4.48 -8.97 -6.89
N THR A 261 5.21 -10.05 -7.19
CA THR A 261 4.78 -11.44 -6.92
C THR A 261 5.48 -12.07 -5.73
N HIS A 262 6.38 -11.34 -5.06
CA HIS A 262 7.15 -11.84 -3.91
C HIS A 262 7.12 -10.79 -2.81
N LYS A 263 7.11 -11.25 -1.56
CA LYS A 263 7.34 -10.40 -0.38
C LYS A 263 8.51 -10.96 0.42
N TYR A 264 9.27 -10.07 1.04
CA TYR A 264 10.47 -10.45 1.78
C TYR A 264 10.34 -10.09 3.25
N PHE A 265 10.76 -10.98 4.11
CA PHE A 265 10.81 -10.78 5.54
C PHE A 265 12.22 -11.10 6.05
N PHE A 266 12.73 -10.28 6.98
CA PHE A 266 14.10 -10.36 7.45
C PHE A 266 14.14 -10.56 8.97
N ILE A 267 15.02 -11.44 9.43
CA ILE A 267 15.29 -11.72 10.84
C ILE A 267 16.80 -11.59 11.10
N ASP A 268 17.17 -10.92 12.19
CA ASP A 268 18.57 -10.86 12.64
C ASP A 268 19.01 -12.11 13.42
N SER A 269 20.32 -12.30 13.59
CA SER A 269 20.84 -13.49 14.26
C SER A 269 20.36 -13.67 15.71
N ALA A 270 20.09 -12.59 16.43
CA ALA A 270 19.62 -12.67 17.82
C ALA A 270 18.16 -13.15 17.89
N GLU A 271 17.33 -12.71 16.96
CA GLU A 271 15.95 -13.18 16.81
C GLU A 271 15.89 -14.61 16.25
N ALA A 272 16.79 -14.98 15.34
CA ALA A 272 16.87 -16.32 14.79
C ALA A 272 17.17 -17.39 15.85
N GLN A 273 18.01 -17.07 16.84
CA GLN A 273 18.27 -17.95 18.00
C GLN A 273 17.00 -18.31 18.78
N ARG A 274 15.99 -17.42 18.77
CA ARG A 274 14.73 -17.56 19.50
C ARG A 274 13.57 -18.00 18.62
N THR A 275 13.85 -18.31 17.36
CA THR A 275 12.85 -18.66 16.35
C THR A 275 13.08 -20.10 15.89
N TRP A 276 12.00 -20.84 15.73
CA TRP A 276 12.04 -22.19 15.19
C TRP A 276 11.25 -22.26 13.89
N VAL A 277 11.59 -23.20 13.03
CA VAL A 277 10.87 -23.47 11.78
C VAL A 277 10.43 -24.93 11.82
N TYR A 278 9.15 -25.15 11.54
CA TYR A 278 8.50 -26.45 11.46
C TYR A 278 8.19 -26.77 10.00
N PHE A 279 8.52 -27.98 9.56
CA PHE A 279 8.35 -28.40 8.17
C PHE A 279 7.28 -29.49 8.05
N LYS A 280 6.41 -29.36 7.05
CA LYS A 280 5.33 -30.32 6.80
C LYS A 280 4.80 -30.22 5.37
N PHE A 281 4.64 -31.35 4.70
CA PHE A 281 4.19 -31.49 3.30
C PHE A 281 4.95 -30.54 2.36
N GLY A 282 6.28 -30.47 2.54
CA GLY A 282 7.15 -29.58 1.76
C GLY A 282 6.92 -28.08 2.02
N HIS A 283 6.19 -27.70 3.07
CA HIS A 283 5.98 -26.32 3.49
C HIS A 283 6.75 -26.04 4.79
N ALA A 284 7.06 -24.76 5.04
CA ALA A 284 7.73 -24.31 6.25
C ALA A 284 6.84 -23.32 7.00
N ARG A 285 6.86 -23.39 8.34
CA ARG A 285 6.16 -22.47 9.22
C ARG A 285 7.00 -22.12 10.44
N MET A 286 7.16 -20.84 10.66
CA MET A 286 7.90 -20.24 11.74
C MET A 286 7.09 -20.21 13.03
N ILE A 287 7.75 -20.61 14.10
CA ILE A 287 7.30 -20.53 15.47
C ILE A 287 8.13 -19.43 16.13
N LEU A 288 7.47 -18.29 16.32
CA LEU A 288 8.10 -17.12 16.90
C LEU A 288 8.03 -17.19 18.42
N SER A 289 9.04 -16.62 19.08
CA SER A 289 9.04 -16.52 20.54
C SER A 289 7.80 -15.77 21.04
N PRO A 290 7.17 -16.20 22.16
CA PRO A 290 6.10 -15.44 22.81
C PRO A 290 6.51 -14.02 23.21
N SER A 291 7.82 -13.77 23.35
CA SER A 291 8.39 -12.45 23.65
C SER A 291 8.55 -11.53 22.43
N TRP A 292 8.04 -11.93 21.25
CA TRP A 292 8.16 -11.17 20.01
C TRP A 292 7.42 -9.83 20.09
N SER A 293 8.16 -8.76 20.35
CA SER A 293 7.62 -7.41 20.53
C SER A 293 7.58 -6.58 19.25
N ARG A 294 8.25 -7.00 18.17
CA ARG A 294 8.33 -6.23 16.92
C ARG A 294 7.13 -6.43 16.00
N PRO A 295 6.67 -5.39 15.28
CA PRO A 295 5.74 -5.56 14.17
C PRO A 295 6.40 -6.33 13.03
N PHE A 296 5.62 -7.11 12.28
CA PHE A 296 6.13 -7.78 11.08
C PHE A 296 6.29 -6.77 9.95
N GLN A 297 7.51 -6.57 9.47
CA GLN A 297 7.80 -5.67 8.36
C GLN A 297 8.16 -6.47 7.11
N PHE A 298 7.26 -6.44 6.13
CA PHE A 298 7.50 -7.03 4.82
C PHE A 298 8.06 -5.99 3.87
N TRP A 299 8.85 -6.46 2.91
CA TRP A 299 9.39 -5.63 1.85
C TRP A 299 8.93 -6.19 0.50
N ASP A 300 8.67 -5.30 -0.46
CA ASP A 300 8.47 -5.67 -1.86
C ASP A 300 9.80 -5.80 -2.64
N ILE A 301 10.93 -5.71 -1.93
CA ILE A 301 12.29 -5.84 -2.46
C ILE A 301 13.13 -6.84 -1.64
N PRO A 302 14.01 -7.63 -2.29
CA PRO A 302 14.87 -8.61 -1.62
C PRO A 302 16.08 -7.97 -0.91
N SER A 303 16.24 -6.65 -1.03
CA SER A 303 17.40 -5.90 -0.57
C SER A 303 17.00 -4.53 -0.01
N PRO A 304 16.39 -4.46 1.18
CA PRO A 304 15.91 -3.20 1.76
C PRO A 304 17.04 -2.23 2.09
N PRO A 305 16.83 -0.91 1.96
CA PRO A 305 17.85 0.09 2.27
C PRO A 305 17.93 0.29 3.79
N THR A 306 18.70 -0.54 4.48
CA THR A 306 18.86 -0.47 5.94
C THR A 306 19.96 0.50 6.38
N LYS A 307 20.99 0.68 5.55
CA LYS A 307 22.08 1.64 5.81
C LYS A 307 21.58 3.07 5.59
N GLY A 308 21.83 3.95 6.57
CA GLY A 308 21.42 5.35 6.51
C GLY A 308 19.90 5.59 6.57
N LEU A 309 19.10 4.59 6.96
CA LEU A 309 17.65 4.71 7.06
C LEU A 309 17.22 5.45 8.33
N GLU A 310 16.57 6.60 8.16
CA GLU A 310 15.90 7.35 9.21
C GLU A 310 14.39 7.26 9.04
N VAL A 311 13.66 6.94 10.11
CA VAL A 311 12.20 6.84 10.10
C VAL A 311 11.59 8.14 10.64
N LEU A 312 10.94 8.91 9.75
CA LEU A 312 10.33 10.20 10.08
C LEU A 312 8.91 10.05 10.65
N LEU A 313 8.09 9.13 10.11
CA LEU A 313 6.79 8.76 10.67
C LEU A 313 6.83 7.33 11.16
N ARG A 314 6.41 7.10 12.41
CA ARG A 314 6.35 5.78 13.01
C ARG A 314 4.89 5.32 13.19
N PRO A 315 4.58 4.06 12.88
CA PRO A 315 3.23 3.54 13.04
C PRO A 315 2.83 3.48 14.53
N ARG A 316 1.59 3.90 14.84
CA ARG A 316 0.99 3.84 16.20
C ARG A 316 0.69 2.42 16.68
N ARG A 317 0.49 1.47 15.75
CA ARG A 317 0.11 0.09 16.04
C ARG A 317 1.20 -0.89 15.59
N THR A 318 1.34 -1.99 16.32
CA THR A 318 2.24 -3.11 16.02
C THR A 318 1.69 -4.03 14.91
N ASP A 319 0.93 -3.46 13.99
CA ASP A 319 0.35 -4.20 12.88
C ASP A 319 1.45 -4.54 11.88
N ALA A 320 1.30 -5.68 11.24
CA ALA A 320 2.16 -6.06 10.15
C ALA A 320 2.05 -5.02 9.01
N THR A 321 3.17 -4.56 8.45
CA THR A 321 3.18 -3.58 7.35
C THR A 321 3.97 -4.11 6.17
N CYS A 322 3.46 -3.90 4.96
CA CYS A 322 4.26 -4.07 3.74
C CYS A 322 4.88 -2.75 3.35
N ASN A 323 6.18 -2.62 3.59
CA ASN A 323 7.02 -1.50 3.20
C ASN A 323 7.31 -1.57 1.70
N ARG A 324 7.26 -0.41 1.06
CA ARG A 324 7.55 -0.17 -0.34
C ARG A 324 8.67 0.87 -0.44
N THR A 325 9.48 0.77 -1.48
CA THR A 325 10.56 1.72 -1.72
C THR A 325 10.39 2.50 -3.02
N LEU A 326 10.75 3.77 -3.01
CA LEU A 326 10.88 4.62 -4.18
C LEU A 326 12.35 5.06 -4.30
N ASP A 327 13.04 4.58 -5.34
CA ASP A 327 14.37 5.08 -5.69
C ASP A 327 14.25 6.49 -6.26
N LEU A 328 14.96 7.45 -5.67
CA LEU A 328 14.91 8.86 -6.05
C LEU A 328 15.96 9.26 -7.09
N ARG A 329 16.89 8.36 -7.45
CA ARG A 329 18.04 8.71 -8.31
C ARG A 329 17.68 8.85 -9.78
N ASN A 330 16.71 8.07 -10.24
CA ASN A 330 16.33 7.96 -11.66
C ASN A 330 14.84 8.23 -11.87
N ILE A 331 14.34 9.31 -11.28
CA ILE A 331 12.94 9.74 -11.41
C ILE A 331 12.83 11.02 -12.22
N THR A 332 11.66 11.19 -12.82
CA THR A 332 11.24 12.42 -13.53
C THR A 332 10.26 13.25 -12.70
N GLY A 333 9.82 12.71 -11.56
CA GLY A 333 8.90 13.35 -10.64
C GLY A 333 8.33 12.37 -9.62
N ILE A 334 7.58 12.89 -8.65
CA ILE A 334 6.88 12.11 -7.62
C ILE A 334 5.46 12.63 -7.53
N THR A 335 4.46 11.75 -7.52
CA THR A 335 3.09 12.11 -7.15
C THR A 335 2.79 11.61 -5.75
N PHE A 336 2.30 12.51 -4.91
CA PHE A 336 1.78 12.22 -3.57
C PHE A 336 0.25 12.20 -3.64
N PHE A 337 -0.36 11.18 -3.04
CA PHE A 337 -1.81 11.03 -3.00
C PHE A 337 -2.33 11.37 -1.62
N PHE A 338 -3.33 12.24 -1.55
CA PHE A 338 -3.97 12.62 -0.30
C PHE A 338 -5.46 12.28 -0.33
N TYR A 339 -5.99 11.86 0.82
CA TYR A 339 -7.42 11.73 1.07
C TYR A 339 -7.72 12.40 2.40
N ARG A 340 -8.59 13.43 2.39
CA ARG A 340 -8.93 14.21 3.60
C ARG A 340 -7.67 14.66 4.37
N GLY A 341 -6.68 15.20 3.64
CA GLY A 341 -5.42 15.70 4.20
C GLY A 341 -4.44 14.62 4.67
N THR A 342 -4.80 13.34 4.63
CA THR A 342 -3.91 12.23 4.99
C THR A 342 -3.14 11.75 3.77
N LEU A 343 -1.82 11.57 3.91
CA LEU A 343 -0.99 10.97 2.88
C LEU A 343 -1.34 9.48 2.73
N MET A 344 -1.86 9.11 1.57
CA MET A 344 -2.34 7.75 1.27
C MET A 344 -1.33 6.95 0.49
N GLY A 345 -0.53 7.59 -0.36
CA GLY A 345 0.35 6.87 -1.28
C GLY A 345 1.38 7.77 -1.94
N LEU A 346 2.37 7.13 -2.56
CA LEU A 346 3.40 7.77 -3.37
C LEU A 346 3.55 7.03 -4.70
N HIS A 347 3.89 7.76 -5.75
CA HIS A 347 4.25 7.20 -7.04
C HIS A 347 5.49 7.91 -7.60
N ALA A 348 6.55 7.14 -7.87
CA ALA A 348 7.72 7.63 -8.59
C ALA A 348 7.49 7.58 -10.10
N HIS A 349 7.56 8.73 -10.76
CA HIS A 349 7.49 8.83 -12.21
C HIS A 349 8.84 8.49 -12.82
N THR A 350 8.85 7.59 -13.80
CA THR A 350 10.05 7.22 -14.57
C THR A 350 9.68 7.13 -16.05
N LEU A 351 10.66 6.95 -16.94
CA LEU A 351 10.39 6.72 -18.36
C LEU A 351 9.49 5.50 -18.62
N GLY A 352 9.54 4.48 -17.75
CA GLY A 352 8.70 3.29 -17.84
C GLY A 352 7.37 3.38 -17.06
N ALA A 353 7.19 4.42 -16.24
CA ALA A 353 6.00 4.63 -15.42
C ALA A 353 5.67 6.12 -15.40
N VAL A 354 5.15 6.62 -16.53
CA VAL A 354 4.91 8.06 -16.72
C VAL A 354 3.64 8.53 -16.00
N THR A 355 2.65 7.65 -15.82
CA THR A 355 1.35 7.97 -15.20
C THR A 355 1.19 7.26 -13.87
N ALA A 356 0.57 7.93 -12.89
CA ALA A 356 0.35 7.35 -11.56
C ALA A 356 -0.93 6.47 -11.44
N VAL A 357 -1.65 6.26 -12.55
CA VAL A 357 -2.92 5.51 -12.62
C VAL A 357 -2.80 4.09 -12.06
N SER A 358 -1.70 3.40 -12.33
CA SER A 358 -1.51 2.03 -11.83
C SER A 358 -1.47 1.99 -10.31
N THR A 359 -0.84 2.97 -9.65
CA THR A 359 -0.78 3.03 -8.19
C THR A 359 -2.18 3.22 -7.61
N VAL A 360 -3.02 4.04 -8.25
CA VAL A 360 -4.38 4.25 -7.79
C VAL A 360 -5.22 2.98 -7.97
N LYS A 361 -5.22 2.37 -9.15
CA LYS A 361 -5.97 1.13 -9.41
C LYS A 361 -5.52 -0.04 -8.53
N ASP A 362 -4.21 -0.18 -8.31
CA ASP A 362 -3.65 -1.34 -7.61
C ASP A 362 -3.63 -1.17 -6.07
N THR A 363 -3.75 0.04 -5.52
CA THR A 363 -3.56 0.26 -4.07
C THR A 363 -4.53 1.27 -3.43
N LEU A 364 -5.11 2.18 -4.20
CA LEU A 364 -5.94 3.28 -3.67
C LEU A 364 -7.34 3.34 -4.29
N SER A 365 -7.80 2.26 -4.92
CA SER A 365 -9.08 2.22 -5.65
C SER A 365 -10.28 2.53 -4.76
N ASP A 366 -10.24 2.07 -3.50
CA ASP A 366 -11.28 2.34 -2.48
C ASP A 366 -11.47 3.84 -2.16
N TYR A 367 -10.51 4.69 -2.54
CA TYR A 367 -10.51 6.11 -2.25
C TYR A 367 -10.86 6.96 -3.48
N GLU A 368 -11.00 6.36 -4.67
CA GLU A 368 -11.53 7.09 -5.84
C GLU A 368 -13.04 7.37 -5.69
N PRO A 369 -13.54 8.50 -6.22
CA PRO A 369 -12.82 9.57 -6.95
C PRO A 369 -12.18 10.64 -6.03
N HIS A 370 -12.19 10.44 -4.72
CA HIS A 370 -11.90 11.46 -3.70
C HIS A 370 -10.40 11.69 -3.43
N LEU A 371 -9.50 11.26 -4.32
CA LEU A 371 -8.05 11.40 -4.16
C LEU A 371 -7.55 12.71 -4.74
N VAL A 372 -6.73 13.41 -3.96
CA VAL A 372 -5.97 14.59 -4.40
C VAL A 372 -4.57 14.15 -4.85
N TRP A 373 -4.19 14.52 -6.07
CA TRP A 373 -2.92 14.13 -6.68
C TRP A 373 -1.99 15.33 -6.76
N ILE A 374 -0.92 15.35 -5.98
CA ILE A 374 0.07 16.43 -6.06
C ILE A 374 1.36 15.89 -6.67
N HIS A 375 1.57 16.25 -7.94
CA HIS A 375 2.78 15.92 -8.66
C HIS A 375 3.88 16.91 -8.34
N ILE A 376 5.12 16.45 -8.16
CA ILE A 376 6.32 17.26 -8.00
C ILE A 376 7.30 16.82 -9.10
N PRO A 377 7.61 17.69 -10.07
CA PRO A 377 8.52 17.35 -11.16
C PRO A 377 9.97 17.33 -10.65
N ILE A 378 10.77 16.42 -11.20
CA ILE A 378 12.22 16.35 -11.01
C ILE A 378 12.84 16.34 -12.41
N PRO A 379 13.09 17.51 -13.01
CA PRO A 379 13.59 17.61 -14.37
C PRO A 379 15.03 17.11 -14.50
N HIS A 380 15.48 16.88 -15.74
CA HIS A 380 16.83 16.40 -16.00
C HIS A 380 17.90 17.34 -15.41
N GLY A 381 18.82 16.79 -14.61
CA GLY A 381 19.87 17.55 -13.93
C GLY A 381 19.46 18.08 -12.55
N ASP A 382 18.18 17.93 -12.18
CA ASP A 382 17.70 18.17 -10.83
C ASP A 382 17.73 16.89 -9.98
N HIS A 383 17.68 17.05 -8.67
CA HIS A 383 17.50 15.97 -7.71
C HIS A 383 17.11 16.54 -6.35
N ILE A 384 16.57 15.66 -5.50
CA ILE A 384 16.16 16.02 -4.14
C ILE A 384 17.42 16.09 -3.27
N MET A 385 17.68 17.29 -2.75
CA MET A 385 18.81 17.57 -1.84
C MET A 385 18.42 17.39 -0.37
N ARG A 386 17.17 17.71 -0.03
CA ARG A 386 16.63 17.52 1.31
C ARG A 386 15.19 17.04 1.26
N PHE A 387 14.84 16.24 2.24
CA PHE A 387 13.48 15.82 2.48
C PHE A 387 13.20 15.82 3.98
N GLY A 388 12.00 16.25 4.36
CA GLY A 388 11.53 16.13 5.73
C GLY A 388 10.04 16.34 5.87
N LEU A 389 9.63 16.46 7.12
CA LEU A 389 8.24 16.65 7.51
C LEU A 389 8.11 17.81 8.47
N ARG A 390 6.97 18.50 8.39
CA ARG A 390 6.48 19.41 9.41
C ARG A 390 5.22 18.82 10.01
N THR A 391 5.21 18.64 11.32
CA THR A 391 4.06 18.10 12.05
C THR A 391 3.70 18.98 13.22
N TRP A 392 2.42 19.08 13.53
CA TRP A 392 1.93 19.72 14.74
C TRP A 392 2.18 18.84 15.98
N ARG A 393 2.67 19.43 17.07
CA ARG A 393 2.87 18.77 18.38
C ARG A 393 1.74 19.17 19.32
N ASN A 394 0.95 18.22 19.79
CA ASN A 394 0.08 18.41 20.94
C ASN A 394 0.73 17.64 22.11
N GLU A 395 1.06 18.27 23.25
CA GLU A 395 1.75 17.60 24.38
C GLU A 395 0.94 16.44 25.00
N HIS A 396 -0.33 16.30 24.60
CA HIS A 396 -1.24 15.25 25.03
C HIS A 396 -1.64 14.28 23.90
N GLU A 397 -1.18 14.49 22.66
CA GLU A 397 -1.48 13.61 21.52
C GLU A 397 -0.24 13.38 20.65
N GLU A 398 0.13 12.12 20.46
CA GLU A 398 1.15 11.71 19.48
C GLU A 398 0.85 12.30 18.09
N PRO A 399 1.87 12.62 17.26
CA PRO A 399 1.66 13.24 15.95
C PRO A 399 0.58 12.49 15.17
N ALA A 400 -0.45 13.21 14.75
CA ALA A 400 -1.53 12.66 13.95
C ALA A 400 -1.04 12.46 12.51
N ASN A 401 -1.36 11.31 11.90
CA ASN A 401 -1.20 11.11 10.45
C ASN A 401 -2.12 12.05 9.64
N HIS A 402 -3.00 12.78 10.33
CA HIS A 402 -3.79 13.88 9.80
C HIS A 402 -2.97 15.15 10.03
N HIS A 403 -2.75 15.94 8.98
CA HIS A 403 -2.10 17.25 9.05
C HIS A 403 -0.55 17.22 9.15
N THR A 404 0.12 16.60 8.17
CA THR A 404 1.58 16.68 7.98
C THR A 404 1.92 17.42 6.69
N ALA A 405 2.88 18.35 6.73
CA ALA A 405 3.45 18.96 5.53
C ALA A 405 4.74 18.25 5.12
N LEU A 406 4.92 18.00 3.83
CA LEU A 406 6.18 17.52 3.26
C LEU A 406 7.09 18.72 3.00
N LEU A 407 8.35 18.60 3.39
CA LEU A 407 9.38 19.62 3.19
C LEU A 407 10.41 19.07 2.21
N MET A 408 10.69 19.79 1.12
CA MET A 408 11.64 19.34 0.09
C MET A 408 12.51 20.48 -0.40
N THR A 409 13.79 20.17 -0.59
CA THR A 409 14.73 21.04 -1.32
C THR A 409 15.18 20.28 -2.56
N THR A 410 15.03 20.89 -3.72
CA THR A 410 15.61 20.40 -4.98
C THR A 410 16.79 21.26 -5.40
N LYS A 411 17.71 20.70 -6.18
CA LYS A 411 18.91 21.42 -6.64
C LYS A 411 18.55 22.64 -7.51
N LEU A 412 17.56 22.52 -8.40
CA LEU A 412 17.21 23.60 -9.33
C LEU A 412 16.05 24.47 -8.83
N ALA A 413 15.01 23.89 -8.21
CA ALA A 413 13.82 24.62 -7.77
C ALA A 413 13.89 25.14 -6.32
N GLY A 414 14.90 24.74 -5.54
CA GLY A 414 15.09 25.22 -4.17
C GLY A 414 14.09 24.63 -3.17
N ASP A 415 13.82 25.37 -2.10
CA ASP A 415 12.99 24.95 -0.98
C ASP A 415 11.49 25.14 -1.25
N PHE A 416 10.69 24.13 -0.93
CA PHE A 416 9.23 24.22 -0.94
C PHE A 416 8.59 23.29 0.08
N SER A 417 7.34 23.61 0.45
CA SER A 417 6.51 22.79 1.33
C SER A 417 5.21 22.40 0.62
N LEU A 418 4.66 21.25 1.01
CA LEU A 418 3.42 20.71 0.47
C LEU A 418 2.56 20.20 1.63
N GLY A 419 1.36 20.76 1.76
CA GLY A 419 0.42 20.39 2.82
C GLY A 419 0.12 21.55 3.78
N PRO A 420 -0.72 21.31 4.79
CA PRO A 420 -1.10 22.32 5.77
C PRO A 420 0.12 22.76 6.60
N SER A 421 0.24 24.06 6.87
CA SER A 421 1.25 24.61 7.78
C SER A 421 0.53 25.15 9.02
N PHE A 422 1.12 24.93 10.19
CA PHE A 422 0.55 25.33 11.49
C PHE A 422 1.35 26.50 12.04
N ASP A 423 0.70 27.48 12.65
CA ASP A 423 1.41 28.61 13.28
C ASP A 423 2.00 28.26 14.66
N MET A 424 1.72 27.06 15.19
CA MET A 424 2.05 26.64 16.56
C MET A 424 3.26 25.69 16.59
N GLU A 425 4.27 26.00 17.41
CA GLU A 425 5.49 25.20 17.72
C GLU A 425 5.83 24.06 16.74
N ASP A 426 6.07 24.41 15.49
CA ASP A 426 6.42 23.46 14.43
C ASP A 426 7.76 22.76 14.75
N GLN A 427 7.77 21.43 14.72
CA GLN A 427 9.02 20.67 14.59
C GLN A 427 9.20 20.23 13.14
N ASN A 428 10.22 20.78 12.50
CA ASN A 428 10.68 20.31 11.20
C ASN A 428 11.62 19.11 11.43
N PHE A 429 11.21 17.93 10.96
CA PHE A 429 12.03 16.72 10.95
C PHE A 429 12.69 16.58 9.59
N LEU A 430 13.96 16.96 9.49
CA LEU A 430 14.73 16.88 8.25
C LEU A 430 15.69 15.70 8.30
N PHE A 431 15.72 14.92 7.22
CA PHE A 431 16.73 13.90 7.01
C PHE A 431 18.12 14.54 6.94
N GLN A 432 19.10 13.92 7.61
CA GLN A 432 20.44 14.50 7.75
C GLN A 432 21.36 14.23 6.54
N GLY A 433 21.05 13.23 5.72
CA GLY A 433 21.83 12.85 4.55
C GLY A 433 21.28 13.39 3.22
N THR A 434 21.90 12.95 2.12
CA THR A 434 21.35 13.16 0.76
C THR A 434 20.34 12.05 0.47
N PRO A 435 19.04 12.35 0.28
CA PRO A 435 18.00 11.33 0.18
C PRO A 435 18.11 10.58 -1.16
N THR A 436 18.25 9.25 -1.10
CA THR A 436 18.33 8.40 -2.29
C THR A 436 17.16 7.43 -2.42
N VAL A 437 16.51 7.08 -1.30
CA VAL A 437 15.35 6.17 -1.29
C VAL A 437 14.32 6.63 -0.28
N LEU A 438 13.05 6.72 -0.69
CA LEU A 438 11.92 6.83 0.23
C LEU A 438 11.37 5.44 0.54
N VAL A 439 11.03 5.21 1.81
CA VAL A 439 10.39 4.00 2.30
C VAL A 439 9.03 4.39 2.86
N HIS A 440 7.97 3.71 2.46
CA HIS A 440 6.66 3.91 3.07
C HIS A 440 5.91 2.59 3.20
N ASN A 441 5.00 2.47 4.17
CA ASN A 441 4.13 1.30 4.19
C ASN A 441 2.98 1.43 3.19
N THR A 442 2.43 0.27 2.81
CA THR A 442 1.15 0.19 2.12
C THR A 442 0.07 0.71 3.06
N PRO A 443 -0.77 1.66 2.63
CA PRO A 443 -1.77 2.27 3.51
C PRO A 443 -2.78 1.22 3.98
N GLY A 444 -3.05 1.17 5.28
CA GLY A 444 -4.26 0.53 5.81
C GLY A 444 -5.47 1.46 5.68
N LYS A 445 -6.59 1.10 6.31
CA LYS A 445 -7.67 2.08 6.56
C LYS A 445 -7.08 3.21 7.42
N GLY A 446 -6.88 4.39 6.83
CA GLY A 446 -6.28 5.56 7.51
C GLY A 446 -4.92 6.03 6.99
N GLY A 447 -4.45 5.54 5.84
CA GLY A 447 -3.30 6.11 5.11
C GLY A 447 -1.93 5.53 5.49
N ILE A 448 -0.87 6.22 5.05
CA ILE A 448 0.52 5.86 5.34
C ILE A 448 0.80 6.16 6.81
N THR A 449 1.35 5.17 7.51
CA THR A 449 1.70 5.27 8.93
C THR A 449 3.19 5.10 9.17
N LEU A 450 3.96 4.73 8.15
CA LEU A 450 5.41 4.67 8.17
C LEU A 450 5.94 5.45 6.97
N LEU A 451 6.81 6.43 7.22
CA LEU A 451 7.59 7.10 6.20
C LEU A 451 9.03 7.19 6.68
N GLY A 452 9.95 6.60 5.93
CA GLY A 452 11.37 6.60 6.19
C GLY A 452 12.16 7.02 4.96
N ILE A 453 13.40 7.41 5.17
CA ILE A 453 14.30 7.93 4.15
C ILE A 453 15.65 7.30 4.37
N ALA A 454 16.18 6.69 3.31
CA ALA A 454 17.56 6.24 3.28
C ALA A 454 18.35 7.11 2.32
N GLY A 455 19.62 7.28 2.63
CA GLY A 455 20.49 8.18 1.90
C GLY A 455 21.93 7.99 2.29
N ASP A 456 22.78 8.64 1.50
CA ASP A 456 24.21 8.70 1.76
C ASP A 456 24.51 9.87 2.70
N GLU A 457 25.74 9.88 3.22
CA GLU A 457 26.25 11.07 3.91
C GLU A 457 26.10 12.32 3.04
N PRO A 458 25.83 13.48 3.65
CA PRO A 458 25.58 14.70 2.90
C PRO A 458 26.83 15.07 2.08
N GLN A 459 26.67 15.14 0.75
CA GLN A 459 27.77 15.47 -0.15
C GLN A 459 28.12 16.96 -0.14
N GLU A 460 27.17 17.82 0.25
CA GLU A 460 27.30 19.28 0.19
C GLU A 460 26.76 19.93 1.47
N THR A 461 27.47 20.97 1.94
CA THR A 461 26.97 21.84 3.01
C THR A 461 25.95 22.81 2.44
N LEU A 462 24.68 22.49 2.64
CA LEU A 462 23.57 23.28 2.13
C LEU A 462 23.19 24.41 3.12
N PRO A 463 22.76 25.60 2.62
CA PRO A 463 22.32 26.69 3.48
C PRO A 463 21.08 26.30 4.30
N ALA A 464 20.83 26.97 5.43
CA ALA A 464 19.65 26.71 6.25
C ALA A 464 18.38 26.80 5.41
N PRO A 465 17.50 25.78 5.43
CA PRO A 465 16.33 25.74 4.57
C PRO A 465 15.32 26.81 4.99
N ARG A 466 14.65 27.40 4.00
CA ARG A 466 13.62 28.43 4.16
C ARG A 466 12.30 27.91 3.64
N PHE A 467 11.72 26.96 4.36
CA PHE A 467 10.41 26.43 4.02
C PHE A 467 9.32 27.46 4.35
N PRO A 468 8.46 27.83 3.40
CA PRO A 468 7.40 28.79 3.65
C PRO A 468 6.47 28.29 4.77
N VAL A 469 6.06 29.21 5.64
CA VAL A 469 5.02 29.00 6.65
C VAL A 469 3.75 29.60 6.09
N ILE A 470 2.72 28.78 5.95
CA ILE A 470 1.40 29.22 5.48
C ILE A 470 0.49 29.21 6.71
N SER A 471 0.13 30.39 7.23
CA SER A 471 -0.84 30.48 8.32
C SER A 471 -2.21 30.00 7.81
N LEU A 472 -2.82 29.06 8.53
CA LEU A 472 -4.20 28.61 8.34
C LEU A 472 -5.02 29.07 9.55
N SER A 473 -6.19 29.64 9.31
CA SER A 473 -7.12 30.01 10.37
C SER A 473 -7.63 28.77 11.12
N PRO A 474 -8.04 28.89 12.40
CA PRO A 474 -8.67 27.78 13.14
C PRO A 474 -9.91 27.20 12.46
N TYR A 475 -10.64 28.00 11.67
CA TYR A 475 -11.78 27.54 10.87
C TYR A 475 -11.33 26.70 9.68
N GLU A 476 -10.28 27.12 8.96
CA GLU A 476 -9.64 26.33 7.92
C GLU A 476 -8.97 25.07 8.47
N LEU A 477 -8.53 25.06 9.72
CA LEU A 477 -8.06 23.84 10.38
C LEU A 477 -9.22 22.88 10.69
N ALA A 478 -10.35 23.40 11.18
CA ALA A 478 -11.52 22.62 11.56
C ALA A 478 -12.33 22.07 10.37
N TYR A 479 -12.36 22.79 9.24
CA TYR A 479 -13.14 22.44 8.05
C TYR A 479 -12.31 22.25 6.77
N GLY A 480 -11.11 22.82 6.70
CA GLY A 480 -10.21 22.85 5.52
C GLY A 480 -8.90 22.06 5.68
N GLY A 481 -8.69 21.36 6.80
CA GLY A 481 -7.50 20.52 7.04
C GLY A 481 -7.33 19.34 6.07
N ASN A 482 -8.28 19.19 5.13
CA ASN A 482 -8.29 18.21 4.05
C ASN A 482 -7.57 18.68 2.79
N ALA A 483 -7.38 19.99 2.65
CA ALA A 483 -6.91 20.59 1.42
C ALA A 483 -5.40 20.85 1.45
N ILE A 484 -4.77 20.73 0.28
CA ILE A 484 -3.34 20.90 0.10
C ILE A 484 -3.08 22.29 -0.49
N THR A 485 -2.21 23.05 0.18
CA THR A 485 -1.80 24.38 -0.24
C THR A 485 -0.39 24.34 -0.83
N VAL A 486 -0.20 25.04 -1.95
CA VAL A 486 1.10 25.25 -2.57
C VAL A 486 1.26 26.73 -2.93
N ASP A 487 2.45 27.26 -2.66
CA ASP A 487 2.85 28.62 -2.99
C ASP A 487 4.03 28.60 -3.97
N ILE A 488 3.90 29.32 -5.08
CA ILE A 488 4.81 29.26 -6.22
C ILE A 488 5.03 30.65 -6.86
N SER A 489 6.30 31.01 -7.08
CA SER A 489 6.67 32.22 -7.81
C SER A 489 6.38 32.04 -9.31
N LEU A 490 5.71 33.00 -9.94
CA LEU A 490 5.54 33.01 -11.39
C LEU A 490 6.77 33.61 -12.10
N LYS A 491 7.63 34.33 -11.37
CA LYS A 491 8.77 35.04 -11.95
C LYS A 491 9.75 34.12 -12.67
N GLY A 492 10.13 34.49 -13.90
CA GLY A 492 11.10 33.77 -14.71
C GLY A 492 10.56 32.49 -15.35
N THR A 493 9.23 32.35 -15.43
CA THR A 493 8.57 31.23 -16.11
C THR A 493 8.72 31.37 -17.62
N VAL A 494 9.17 30.29 -18.29
CA VAL A 494 9.29 30.21 -19.75
C VAL A 494 8.20 29.35 -20.39
N ARG A 495 7.52 28.51 -19.60
CA ARG A 495 6.44 27.66 -20.07
C ARG A 495 5.47 27.33 -18.93
N VAL A 496 4.18 27.28 -19.26
CA VAL A 496 3.09 26.87 -18.36
C VAL A 496 2.29 25.75 -19.01
N ASP A 497 2.14 24.64 -18.29
CA ASP A 497 1.27 23.53 -18.67
C ASP A 497 0.06 23.53 -17.72
N ILE A 498 -1.12 23.83 -18.25
CA ILE A 498 -2.37 23.97 -17.48
C ILE A 498 -3.18 22.68 -17.59
N PHE A 499 -3.42 22.02 -16.46
CA PHE A 499 -4.20 20.80 -16.33
C PHE A 499 -5.67 21.15 -16.09
N LYS A 500 -6.55 20.54 -16.88
CA LYS A 500 -8.00 20.76 -16.83
C LYS A 500 -8.74 19.49 -16.48
N ASP A 501 -9.85 19.60 -15.77
CA ASP A 501 -10.74 18.47 -15.57
C ASP A 501 -11.37 18.04 -16.91
N SER A 502 -11.33 16.74 -17.20
CA SER A 502 -11.89 16.22 -18.44
C SER A 502 -13.42 16.34 -18.56
N SER A 503 -14.13 16.40 -17.42
CA SER A 503 -15.60 16.43 -17.41
C SER A 503 -16.16 17.86 -17.41
N THR A 504 -15.55 18.77 -16.64
CA THR A 504 -16.00 20.16 -16.51
C THR A 504 -15.20 21.13 -17.38
N GLY A 505 -14.00 20.76 -17.82
CA GLY A 505 -13.07 21.68 -18.50
C GLY A 505 -12.39 22.69 -17.57
N CYS A 506 -12.74 22.71 -16.28
CA CYS A 506 -12.24 23.67 -15.31
C CYS A 506 -10.79 23.39 -14.90
N PHE A 507 -10.14 24.40 -14.33
CA PHE A 507 -8.77 24.32 -13.81
C PHE A 507 -8.62 23.26 -12.70
N ARG A 508 -7.62 22.38 -12.85
CA ARG A 508 -7.18 21.44 -11.80
C ARG A 508 -5.81 21.78 -11.23
N GLY A 509 -4.90 22.28 -12.05
CA GLY A 509 -3.53 22.59 -11.62
C GLY A 509 -2.68 23.11 -12.77
N PHE A 510 -1.46 23.55 -12.47
CA PHE A 510 -0.48 23.93 -13.50
C PHE A 510 0.94 23.51 -13.12
N LEU A 511 1.77 23.30 -14.14
CA LEU A 511 3.22 23.12 -14.06
C LEU A 511 3.91 24.31 -14.70
N LEU A 512 4.91 24.88 -14.01
CA LEU A 512 5.79 25.93 -14.50
C LEU A 512 7.17 25.36 -14.80
N GLU A 513 7.73 25.74 -15.94
CA GLU A 513 9.15 25.58 -16.27
C GLU A 513 9.82 26.95 -16.26
N TYR A 514 10.97 27.05 -15.59
CA TYR A 514 11.73 28.30 -15.44
C TYR A 514 12.95 28.32 -16.36
N GLU A 515 13.51 29.50 -16.60
CA GLU A 515 14.69 29.69 -17.46
C GLU A 515 15.90 28.81 -17.06
N ASN A 516 16.04 28.51 -15.77
CA ASN A 516 17.12 27.67 -15.26
C ASN A 516 16.86 26.15 -15.44
N GLY A 517 15.77 25.76 -16.10
CA GLY A 517 15.35 24.38 -16.29
C GLY A 517 14.67 23.75 -15.07
N SER A 518 14.53 24.48 -13.95
CA SER A 518 13.74 24.01 -12.82
C SER A 518 12.26 23.94 -13.19
N GLN A 519 11.52 23.07 -12.50
CA GLN A 519 10.09 22.93 -12.67
C GLN A 519 9.40 22.92 -11.31
N ARG A 520 8.20 23.49 -11.24
CA ARG A 520 7.34 23.45 -10.04
C ARG A 520 5.88 23.37 -10.45
N THR A 521 5.04 22.88 -9.57
CA THR A 521 3.63 22.59 -9.82
C THR A 521 2.76 23.14 -8.70
N ALA A 522 1.51 23.45 -9.02
CA ALA A 522 0.51 23.83 -8.03
C ALA A 522 -0.87 23.28 -8.42
N GLY A 523 -1.64 22.82 -7.44
CA GLY A 523 -2.92 22.12 -7.65
C GLY A 523 -2.76 20.64 -8.04
N GLN A 524 -3.84 20.07 -8.58
CA GLN A 524 -3.91 18.67 -8.99
C GLN A 524 -3.39 18.45 -10.42
N CYS A 525 -2.08 18.24 -10.56
CA CYS A 525 -1.45 17.97 -11.86
C CYS A 525 -1.38 16.46 -12.14
N ARG A 526 -2.43 15.86 -12.74
CA ARG A 526 -2.48 14.42 -13.05
C ARG A 526 -1.77 14.11 -14.37
N VAL A 527 -0.44 14.01 -14.32
CA VAL A 527 0.43 13.81 -15.49
C VAL A 527 0.01 12.57 -16.31
N GLY A 528 -0.25 12.81 -17.60
CA GLY A 528 -0.68 11.79 -18.57
C GLY A 528 -2.11 11.28 -18.37
N VAL A 529 -2.91 11.95 -17.55
CA VAL A 529 -4.32 11.63 -17.29
C VAL A 529 -5.22 12.78 -17.71
N ASP A 530 -5.00 13.96 -17.15
CA ASP A 530 -5.82 15.14 -17.41
C ASP A 530 -5.42 15.82 -18.74
N PRO A 531 -6.37 16.40 -19.49
CA PRO A 531 -6.07 17.28 -20.62
C PRO A 531 -5.17 18.45 -20.22
N VAL A 532 -4.20 18.77 -21.08
CA VAL A 532 -3.20 19.83 -20.82
C VAL A 532 -3.23 20.88 -21.93
N THR A 533 -3.27 22.16 -21.54
CA THR A 533 -3.03 23.31 -22.44
C THR A 533 -1.64 23.88 -22.16
N VAL A 534 -0.83 24.08 -23.20
CA VAL A 534 0.56 24.55 -23.05
C VAL A 534 0.68 26.00 -23.55
N CYS A 535 1.30 26.85 -22.75
CA CYS A 535 1.63 28.23 -23.09
C CYS A 535 3.14 28.45 -22.98
N HIS A 536 3.77 28.87 -24.09
CA HIS A 536 5.19 29.19 -24.14
C HIS A 536 5.40 30.69 -24.02
N LYS A 537 6.46 31.10 -23.29
CA LYS A 537 6.82 32.50 -23.03
C LYS A 537 5.60 33.33 -22.63
N PRO A 538 4.98 32.98 -21.49
CA PRO A 538 3.73 33.60 -21.08
C PRO A 538 3.99 35.05 -20.62
N VAL A 539 3.10 35.97 -20.99
CA VAL A 539 3.18 37.39 -20.60
C VAL A 539 2.09 37.81 -19.62
N SER A 540 0.94 37.13 -19.62
CA SER A 540 -0.16 37.36 -18.69
C SER A 540 -0.65 36.05 -18.09
N PHE A 541 -0.95 36.08 -16.80
CA PHE A 541 -1.54 35.00 -16.03
C PHE A 541 -2.93 35.43 -15.57
N CYS A 542 -3.97 34.87 -16.17
CA CYS A 542 -5.35 35.32 -15.99
C CYS A 542 -6.23 34.19 -15.48
N TYR A 543 -6.97 34.44 -14.40
CA TYR A 543 -7.90 33.48 -13.84
C TYR A 543 -9.26 34.11 -13.50
N ARG A 544 -10.31 33.30 -13.49
CA ARG A 544 -11.63 33.70 -13.01
C ARG A 544 -12.31 32.58 -12.23
N LYS A 545 -13.25 32.97 -11.36
CA LYS A 545 -14.11 32.01 -10.66
C LYS A 545 -15.37 31.79 -11.48
N VAL A 546 -15.73 30.53 -11.69
CA VAL A 546 -16.95 30.11 -12.36
C VAL A 546 -17.80 29.30 -11.39
N GLN A 547 -19.10 29.55 -11.39
CA GLN A 547 -20.05 28.71 -10.66
C GLN A 547 -20.29 27.43 -11.45
N GLY A 548 -20.41 26.30 -10.76
CA GLY A 548 -20.94 25.10 -11.40
C GLY A 548 -22.40 25.32 -11.87
N GLY A 549 -22.96 24.37 -12.61
CA GLY A 549 -24.35 24.45 -13.06
C GLY A 549 -25.36 24.59 -11.90
N ASP A 550 -26.65 24.81 -12.20
CA ASP A 550 -27.72 25.17 -11.23
C ASP A 550 -27.84 24.33 -9.94
N PHE A 551 -27.18 23.17 -9.84
CA PHE A 551 -27.18 22.27 -8.68
C PHE A 551 -25.80 22.07 -8.03
N ASP A 552 -24.76 22.69 -8.56
CA ASP A 552 -23.39 22.54 -8.09
C ASP A 552 -22.98 23.74 -7.22
N VAL A 553 -22.83 23.46 -5.92
CA VAL A 553 -22.48 24.46 -4.90
C VAL A 553 -20.98 24.77 -4.93
N HIS A 554 -20.19 24.03 -5.73
CA HIS A 554 -18.74 24.17 -5.79
C HIS A 554 -18.32 25.33 -6.72
N LYS A 555 -17.28 26.05 -6.27
CA LYS A 555 -16.64 27.11 -7.05
C LYS A 555 -15.47 26.51 -7.82
N TYR A 556 -15.48 26.70 -9.14
CA TYR A 556 -14.39 26.30 -10.00
C TYR A 556 -13.58 27.52 -10.42
N SER A 557 -12.36 27.27 -10.87
CA SER A 557 -11.53 28.29 -11.50
C SER A 557 -11.37 27.96 -12.98
N GLU A 558 -11.25 28.99 -13.80
CA GLU A 558 -10.66 28.90 -15.13
C GLU A 558 -9.33 29.64 -15.12
N LEU A 559 -8.36 29.11 -15.86
CA LEU A 559 -7.01 29.67 -15.98
C LEU A 559 -6.61 29.71 -17.44
N GLU A 560 -6.14 30.89 -17.86
CA GLU A 560 -5.58 31.14 -19.17
C GLU A 560 -4.26 31.92 -19.05
N CYS A 561 -3.32 31.59 -19.93
CA CYS A 561 -2.05 32.28 -20.05
C CYS A 561 -1.89 32.76 -21.50
N CYS A 562 -1.60 34.04 -21.71
CA CYS A 562 -1.35 34.55 -23.05
C CYS A 562 0.15 34.48 -23.38
N PRO A 563 0.54 33.98 -24.57
CA PRO A 563 1.91 34.02 -25.04
C PRO A 563 2.29 35.43 -25.51
N GLU A 564 3.60 35.71 -25.57
CA GLU A 564 4.16 36.99 -26.05
C GLU A 564 3.66 37.42 -27.46
N THR A 565 3.30 36.46 -28.31
CA THR A 565 2.80 36.71 -29.67
C THR A 565 1.27 36.83 -29.76
N GLY A 566 0.56 36.62 -28.66
CA GLY A 566 -0.90 36.70 -28.57
C GLY A 566 -1.38 38.08 -28.14
N ASP A 567 -2.62 38.42 -28.50
CA ASP A 567 -3.25 39.65 -28.01
C ASP A 567 -3.77 39.39 -26.58
N PRO A 568 -3.19 40.00 -25.53
CA PRO A 568 -3.27 39.49 -24.15
C PRO A 568 -4.68 39.53 -23.52
N HIS A 569 -5.67 40.13 -24.19
CA HIS A 569 -6.99 40.42 -23.63
C HIS A 569 -8.17 40.38 -24.63
N TYR A 570 -8.00 39.80 -25.84
CA TYR A 570 -9.02 39.89 -26.89
C TYR A 570 -10.37 39.23 -26.52
N ASP A 571 -10.37 38.21 -25.65
CA ASP A 571 -11.56 37.40 -25.27
C ASP A 571 -12.01 37.54 -23.80
N HIS A 572 -11.46 38.48 -23.01
CA HIS A 572 -11.86 38.63 -21.59
C HIS A 572 -13.23 39.31 -21.38
N ALA A 573 -13.99 39.56 -22.46
CA ALA A 573 -15.35 40.10 -22.44
C ALA A 573 -16.39 38.96 -22.41
N SER A 574 -16.42 38.16 -21.35
CA SER A 574 -17.43 37.10 -21.15
C SER A 574 -18.45 37.53 -20.08
N PRO A 575 -19.74 37.14 -20.21
CA PRO A 575 -20.79 37.47 -19.24
C PRO A 575 -20.65 36.76 -17.88
N ASP A 576 -19.79 35.74 -17.75
CA ASP A 576 -19.77 34.82 -16.60
C ASP A 576 -18.81 35.23 -15.46
N GLY A 577 -18.31 36.47 -15.46
CA GLY A 577 -17.47 37.03 -14.40
C GLY A 577 -16.18 37.69 -14.91
N ALA A 578 -15.64 38.62 -14.13
CA ALA A 578 -14.43 39.36 -14.49
C ALA A 578 -13.17 38.50 -14.33
N TRP A 579 -12.32 38.52 -15.35
CA TRP A 579 -10.97 37.94 -15.28
C TRP A 579 -10.06 38.78 -14.37
N THR A 580 -9.32 38.11 -13.49
CA THR A 580 -8.21 38.69 -12.74
C THR A 580 -6.91 38.35 -13.47
N CYS A 581 -6.25 39.36 -14.01
CA CYS A 581 -5.00 39.21 -14.75
C CYS A 581 -3.82 39.81 -13.97
N SER A 582 -2.69 39.13 -13.98
CA SER A 582 -1.42 39.60 -13.43
C SER A 582 -0.29 39.35 -14.42
N ASP A 583 0.79 40.12 -14.30
CA ASP A 583 2.06 39.77 -14.94
C ASP A 583 2.69 38.57 -14.21
N PHE A 584 3.75 38.01 -14.77
CA PHE A 584 4.51 36.93 -14.13
C PHE A 584 5.45 37.44 -13.01
N GLY A 585 5.33 38.69 -12.56
CA GLY A 585 6.12 39.25 -11.46
C GLY A 585 5.62 38.85 -10.06
N VAL A 586 4.48 38.15 -9.98
CA VAL A 586 3.76 37.81 -8.75
C VAL A 586 3.97 36.36 -8.30
N TYR A 587 3.37 36.00 -7.17
CA TYR A 587 3.23 34.64 -6.67
C TYR A 587 1.81 34.13 -6.88
N ALA A 588 1.66 32.83 -7.03
CA ALA A 588 0.38 32.14 -7.08
C ALA A 588 0.25 31.22 -5.85
N LYS A 589 -0.88 31.33 -5.16
CA LYS A 589 -1.29 30.41 -4.09
C LYS A 589 -2.42 29.54 -4.63
N VAL A 590 -2.21 28.23 -4.56
CA VAL A 590 -3.23 27.25 -4.97
C VAL A 590 -3.63 26.43 -3.77
N TRP A 591 -4.94 26.28 -3.60
CA TRP A 591 -5.58 25.48 -2.58
C TRP A 591 -6.43 24.42 -3.26
N CYS A 592 -6.22 23.14 -2.94
CA CYS A 592 -6.97 22.07 -3.58
C CYS A 592 -7.38 20.94 -2.63
N ASN A 593 -8.62 20.49 -2.77
CA ASN A 593 -9.13 19.27 -2.15
C ASN A 593 -9.64 18.31 -3.25
N ASP A 594 -10.37 17.27 -2.88
CA ASP A 594 -10.88 16.28 -3.84
C ASP A 594 -11.93 16.84 -4.80
N VAL A 595 -12.56 17.96 -4.44
CA VAL A 595 -13.65 18.58 -5.18
C VAL A 595 -13.23 19.87 -5.89
N THR A 596 -12.57 20.79 -5.18
CA THR A 596 -12.26 22.15 -5.67
C THR A 596 -10.77 22.41 -5.77
N THR A 597 -10.40 23.26 -6.75
CA THR A 597 -9.09 23.88 -6.86
C THR A 597 -9.27 25.38 -6.99
N GLU A 598 -8.83 26.11 -5.97
CA GLU A 598 -8.86 27.55 -5.92
C GLU A 598 -7.48 28.15 -6.15
N LEU A 599 -7.45 29.30 -6.81
CA LEU A 599 -6.24 29.98 -7.25
C LEU A 599 -6.35 31.48 -6.93
N TYR A 600 -5.26 32.04 -6.41
CA TYR A 600 -5.12 33.47 -6.13
C TYR A 600 -3.70 33.93 -6.44
N THR A 601 -3.54 35.15 -6.95
CA THR A 601 -2.23 35.79 -7.19
C THR A 601 -1.98 36.93 -6.21
N TYR A 602 -0.72 37.13 -5.81
CA TYR A 602 -0.34 38.20 -4.89
C TYR A 602 1.12 38.61 -5.02
N THR A 603 1.47 39.81 -4.54
CA THR A 603 2.86 40.27 -4.43
C THR A 603 3.31 40.14 -2.97
N PRO A 604 4.44 39.47 -2.67
CA PRO A 604 4.93 39.36 -1.30
C PRO A 604 5.29 40.73 -0.75
N ARG A 605 4.77 41.10 0.43
CA ARG A 605 5.31 42.23 1.19
C ARG A 605 6.58 41.76 1.89
N SER A 606 7.65 42.57 1.84
CA SER A 606 8.94 42.24 2.42
C SER A 606 8.81 41.90 3.91
N GLN A 607 9.13 40.66 4.28
CA GLN A 607 9.09 40.14 5.65
C GLN A 607 7.75 40.34 6.37
N GLU A 608 6.76 39.46 6.17
CA GLU A 608 5.85 39.00 7.23
C GLU A 608 4.85 37.96 6.71
N PHE A 609 4.39 37.15 7.65
CA PHE A 609 3.43 36.07 7.56
C PHE A 609 2.21 36.42 6.71
N ILE A 610 1.80 35.50 5.84
CA ILE A 610 0.60 35.66 5.02
C ILE A 610 -0.60 35.22 5.86
N THR A 611 -1.27 36.16 6.52
CA THR A 611 -2.66 35.99 6.96
C THR A 611 -3.58 36.15 5.75
N ILE A 612 -4.52 35.23 5.60
CA ILE A 612 -5.66 35.37 4.68
C ILE A 612 -6.73 36.15 5.46
N GLU A 613 -7.14 37.32 4.97
CA GLU A 613 -8.36 37.99 5.46
C GLU A 613 -9.57 37.52 4.63
N ASP A 614 -10.71 37.42 5.32
CA ASP A 614 -11.98 36.72 5.01
C ASP A 614 -12.55 36.85 3.58
#